data_AF-A0A1F9BF85-F1
#
_entry.id   AF-A0A1F9BF85-F1
#
_cell.length_a   1.000
_cell.length_b   1.000
_cell.length_c   1.000
_cell.angle_alpha   90.00
_cell.angle_beta   90.00
_cell.angle_gamma   90.00
#
_symmetry.space_group_name_H-M   'P 1'
#
loop_
_entity.id
_entity.type
_entity.pdbx_description
1 polymer ?
#
loop_
_entity_poly.entity_id
_entity_poly.type
_entity_poly.pdbx_seq_one_letter_code
_entity_poly.pdbx_strand_id
1 'polypeptide(L)'
;MKRLCEWYILHAKLIGAFYCWIPTIAWFVVMMFFFSFRKAYLLRLGLALLLGGCISAWINDYGVRLWLTKHRSKEGPATIGDGFLIGAGVGIGINLLPPLTSLIATNHPEQAKLFIIVSWSAGIVFGGLIGGMLASIGQKYLDHMCVAKEESQK
;
A
#
# COMPACT_ATOMS: atom_id res chain seq x y z
N MET A 1 17.28 -5.18 -12.09
CA MET A 1 16.08 -5.41 -11.22
C MET A 1 16.42 -5.83 -9.79
N LYS A 2 17.47 -6.64 -9.55
CA LYS A 2 18.01 -6.99 -8.20
C LYS A 2 18.04 -5.83 -7.20
N ARG A 3 18.75 -4.74 -7.54
CA ARG A 3 18.86 -3.54 -6.68
C ARG A 3 17.52 -2.88 -6.37
N LEU A 4 16.54 -2.94 -7.28
CA LEU A 4 15.22 -2.34 -7.08
C LEU A 4 14.38 -3.14 -6.07
N CYS A 5 14.39 -4.48 -6.15
CA CYS A 5 13.71 -5.32 -5.16
C CYS A 5 14.36 -5.19 -3.78
N GLU A 6 15.69 -5.23 -3.69
CA GLU A 6 16.41 -5.05 -2.42
C GLU A 6 16.13 -3.66 -1.83
N TRP A 7 16.16 -2.61 -2.67
CA TRP A 7 15.84 -1.26 -2.24
C TRP A 7 14.38 -1.14 -1.77
N TYR A 8 13.43 -1.76 -2.47
CA TYR A 8 12.02 -1.79 -2.08
C TYR A 8 11.83 -2.49 -0.73
N ILE A 9 12.45 -3.66 -0.52
CA ILE A 9 12.37 -4.40 0.74
C ILE A 9 12.99 -3.58 1.89
N LEU A 10 14.15 -2.95 1.66
CA LEU A 10 14.82 -2.11 2.65
C LEU A 10 14.02 -0.86 3.03
N HIS A 11 13.27 -0.30 2.07
CA HIS A 11 12.53 0.95 2.24
C HIS A 11 11.01 0.76 2.24
N ALA A 12 10.52 -0.46 2.50
CA ALA A 12 9.08 -0.77 2.43
C ALA A 12 8.23 0.18 3.28
N LYS A 13 8.70 0.54 4.48
CA LYS A 13 8.05 1.53 5.35
C LYS A 13 7.95 2.91 4.69
N LEU A 14 9.05 3.38 4.13
CA LEU A 14 9.15 4.70 3.50
C LEU A 14 8.24 4.78 2.26
N ILE A 15 8.26 3.72 1.45
CA ILE A 15 7.42 3.59 0.26
C ILE A 15 5.95 3.60 0.66
N GLY A 16 5.57 2.83 1.69
CA GLY A 16 4.22 2.88 2.26
C GLY A 16 3.82 4.29 2.71
N ALA A 17 4.69 5.00 3.41
CA ALA A 17 4.43 6.40 3.80
C ALA A 17 4.20 7.30 2.58
N PHE A 18 5.04 7.21 1.55
CA PHE A 18 4.90 8.01 0.34
C PHE A 18 3.62 7.72 -0.46
N TYR A 19 3.20 6.45 -0.53
CA TYR A 19 1.92 6.07 -1.13
C TYR A 19 0.72 6.71 -0.42
N CYS A 20 0.86 7.12 0.84
CA CYS A 20 -0.15 7.90 1.54
C CYS A 20 0.07 9.41 1.35
N TRP A 21 1.29 9.90 1.54
CA TRP A 21 1.60 11.34 1.54
C TRP A 21 1.36 12.01 0.19
N ILE A 22 1.86 11.43 -0.90
CA ILE A 22 1.78 12.03 -2.24
C ILE A 22 0.32 12.27 -2.66
N PRO A 23 -0.57 11.25 -2.68
CA PRO A 23 -1.96 11.47 -3.06
C PRO A 23 -2.70 12.36 -2.06
N THR A 24 -2.37 12.29 -0.76
CA THR A 24 -2.98 13.18 0.25
C THR A 24 -2.63 14.64 -0.03
N ILE A 25 -1.35 14.96 -0.23
CA ILE A 25 -0.90 16.34 -0.53
C ILE A 25 -1.54 16.80 -1.84
N ALA A 26 -1.51 15.97 -2.89
CA ALA A 26 -2.10 16.31 -4.18
C ALA A 26 -3.61 16.62 -4.04
N TRP A 27 -4.35 15.80 -3.31
CA TRP A 27 -5.78 16.02 -3.05
C TRP A 27 -6.03 17.33 -2.30
N PHE A 28 -5.29 17.60 -1.22
CA PHE A 28 -5.47 18.84 -0.44
C PHE A 28 -5.08 20.08 -1.25
N VAL A 29 -4.02 20.02 -2.07
CA VAL A 29 -3.63 21.09 -2.98
C VAL A 29 -4.75 21.37 -3.99
N VAL A 30 -5.32 20.33 -4.60
CA VAL A 30 -6.47 20.47 -5.50
C VAL A 30 -7.65 21.11 -4.76
N MET A 31 -8.01 20.62 -3.57
CA MET A 31 -9.11 21.19 -2.78
C MET A 31 -8.90 22.67 -2.44
N MET A 32 -7.67 23.12 -2.22
CA MET A 32 -7.36 24.53 -1.95
C MET A 32 -7.63 25.45 -3.15
N PHE A 33 -7.55 24.94 -4.38
CA PHE A 33 -7.89 25.72 -5.58
C PHE A 33 -9.40 25.78 -5.84
N PHE A 34 -10.15 24.75 -5.46
CA PHE A 34 -11.59 24.65 -5.75
C PHE A 34 -12.50 25.10 -4.61
N PHE A 35 -12.03 25.11 -3.36
CA PHE A 35 -12.86 25.41 -2.18
C PHE A 35 -12.24 26.48 -1.29
N SER A 36 -13.09 27.28 -0.64
CA SER A 36 -12.64 28.27 0.35
C SER A 36 -11.91 27.59 1.52
N PHE A 37 -10.73 28.12 1.83
CA PHE A 37 -9.86 27.57 2.85
C PHE A 37 -10.52 27.58 4.24
N ARG A 38 -10.45 26.43 4.94
CA ARG A 38 -10.90 26.28 6.34
C ARG A 38 -9.77 25.71 7.19
N LYS A 39 -9.59 26.24 8.40
CA LYS A 39 -8.56 25.75 9.36
C LYS A 39 -8.66 24.24 9.64
N ALA A 40 -9.88 23.69 9.61
CA ALA A 40 -10.12 22.26 9.76
C ALA A 40 -9.41 21.40 8.68
N TYR A 41 -9.14 21.95 7.49
CA TYR A 41 -8.41 21.24 6.44
C TYR A 41 -6.94 21.02 6.78
N LEU A 42 -6.29 21.98 7.45
CA LEU A 42 -4.90 21.80 7.91
C LEU A 42 -4.81 20.71 8.98
N LEU A 43 -5.77 20.65 9.90
CA LEU A 43 -5.82 19.59 10.92
C LEU A 43 -6.01 18.22 10.27
N ARG A 44 -6.94 18.10 9.32
CA ARG A 44 -7.17 16.85 8.57
C ARG A 44 -5.95 16.44 7.75
N LEU A 45 -5.27 17.39 7.11
CA LEU A 45 -4.03 17.15 6.39
C LEU A 45 -2.94 16.64 7.34
N GLY A 46 -2.73 17.31 8.48
CA GLY A 46 -1.74 16.89 9.47
C GLY A 46 -2.01 15.48 10.01
N LEU A 47 -3.26 15.17 10.37
CA LEU A 47 -3.65 13.83 10.82
C LEU A 47 -3.48 12.78 9.71
N ALA A 48 -3.88 13.08 8.47
CA ALA A 48 -3.72 12.17 7.36
C ALA A 48 -2.25 11.87 7.05
N LEU A 49 -1.38 12.89 7.09
CA LEU A 49 0.05 12.71 6.85
C LEU A 49 0.71 11.94 8.00
N LEU A 50 0.44 12.30 9.26
CA LEU A 50 1.10 11.67 10.40
C LEU A 50 0.53 10.28 10.67
N LEU A 51 -0.77 10.18 10.97
CA LEU A 51 -1.40 8.90 11.32
C LEU A 51 -1.50 8.00 10.09
N GLY A 52 -1.96 8.55 8.96
CA GLY A 52 -2.07 7.78 7.71
C GLY A 52 -0.71 7.35 7.16
N GLY A 53 0.29 8.22 7.20
CA GLY A 53 1.66 7.86 6.82
C GLY A 53 2.22 6.73 7.69
N CYS A 54 2.08 6.84 9.02
CA CYS A 54 2.55 5.81 9.96
C CYS A 54 1.84 4.47 9.78
N ILE A 55 0.50 4.48 9.66
CA ILE A 55 -0.30 3.26 9.42
C ILE A 55 0.07 2.65 8.07
N SER A 56 0.14 3.45 7.01
CA SER A 56 0.50 3.00 5.67
C SER A 56 1.90 2.38 5.62
N ALA A 57 2.88 3.02 6.29
CA ALA A 57 4.23 2.50 6.43
C ALA A 57 4.25 1.13 7.13
N TRP A 58 3.50 0.99 8.22
CA TRP A 58 3.42 -0.24 8.99
C TRP A 58 2.73 -1.37 8.20
N ILE A 59 1.59 -1.08 7.57
CA ILE A 59 0.84 -2.05 6.77
C ILE A 59 1.67 -2.54 5.58
N ASN A 60 2.38 -1.65 4.89
CA ASN A 60 3.21 -2.05 3.75
C ASN A 60 4.41 -2.92 4.18
N ASP A 61 5.13 -2.55 5.25
CA ASP A 61 6.21 -3.39 5.80
C ASP A 61 5.71 -4.76 6.27
N TYR A 62 4.54 -4.79 6.91
CA TYR A 62 3.89 -6.02 7.32
C TYR A 62 3.56 -6.92 6.10
N GLY A 63 2.95 -6.36 5.05
CA GLY A 63 2.61 -7.10 3.84
C GLY A 63 3.84 -7.71 3.15
N VAL A 64 4.92 -6.94 3.02
CA VAL A 64 6.19 -7.43 2.46
C VAL A 64 6.79 -8.55 3.31
N ARG A 65 6.81 -8.39 4.64
CA ARG A 65 7.32 -9.41 5.57
C ARG A 65 6.47 -10.68 5.54
N LEU A 66 5.16 -10.56 5.42
CA LEU A 66 4.23 -11.68 5.33
C LEU A 66 4.51 -12.49 4.05
N TRP A 67 4.64 -11.80 2.91
CA TRP A 67 4.96 -12.44 1.64
C TRP A 67 6.33 -13.14 1.68
N LEU A 68 7.37 -12.47 2.21
CA LEU A 68 8.71 -13.06 2.35
C LEU A 68 8.73 -14.26 3.30
N THR A 69 7.99 -14.20 4.40
CA THR A 69 7.87 -15.31 5.35
C THR A 69 7.22 -16.51 4.70
N LYS A 70 6.10 -16.30 3.98
CA LYS A 70 5.45 -17.37 3.22
C LYS A 70 6.38 -17.95 2.17
N HIS A 71 7.13 -17.10 1.45
CA HIS A 71 8.04 -17.55 0.40
C HIS A 71 9.22 -18.38 0.91
N ARG A 72 9.61 -18.21 2.17
CA ARG A 72 10.67 -19.02 2.83
C ARG A 72 10.12 -20.24 3.56
N SER A 73 8.81 -20.44 3.57
CA SER A 73 8.18 -21.57 4.28
C SER A 73 8.45 -22.91 3.58
N LYS A 74 8.44 -23.99 4.36
CA LYS A 74 8.58 -25.37 3.85
C LYS A 74 7.35 -25.85 3.05
N GLU A 75 6.22 -25.14 3.18
CA GLU A 75 4.97 -25.46 2.48
C GLU A 75 4.95 -25.03 1.00
N GLY A 76 5.98 -24.29 0.56
CA GLY A 76 6.16 -23.88 -0.83
C GLY A 76 6.32 -22.37 -0.99
N PRO A 77 6.91 -21.91 -2.12
CA PRO A 77 7.15 -20.49 -2.37
C PRO A 77 5.84 -19.72 -2.49
N ALA A 78 5.81 -18.49 -1.97
CA ALA A 78 4.66 -17.60 -2.08
C ALA A 78 4.39 -17.30 -3.55
N THR A 79 3.12 -17.30 -3.93
CA THR A 79 2.65 -17.15 -5.31
C THR A 79 2.42 -15.69 -5.68
N ILE A 80 2.21 -15.44 -6.98
CA ILE A 80 1.71 -14.15 -7.49
C ILE A 80 0.32 -13.86 -6.89
N GLY A 81 -0.52 -14.88 -6.75
CA GLY A 81 -1.84 -14.75 -6.12
C GLY A 81 -1.76 -14.29 -4.66
N ASP A 82 -0.78 -14.79 -3.91
CA ASP A 82 -0.51 -14.31 -2.55
C ASP A 82 -0.09 -12.84 -2.54
N GLY A 83 0.76 -12.44 -3.49
CA GLY A 83 1.14 -11.04 -3.69
C GLY A 83 -0.07 -10.15 -3.98
N PHE A 84 -0.97 -10.61 -4.84
CA PHE A 84 -2.20 -9.88 -5.18
C PHE A 84 -3.12 -9.73 -3.96
N LEU A 85 -3.37 -10.80 -3.20
CA LEU A 85 -4.24 -10.75 -2.02
C LEU A 85 -3.65 -9.89 -0.91
N ILE A 86 -2.35 -10.02 -0.63
CA ILE A 86 -1.66 -9.17 0.34
C ILE A 86 -1.71 -7.72 -0.12
N GLY A 87 -1.40 -7.45 -1.39
CA GLY A 87 -1.46 -6.12 -1.97
C GLY A 87 -2.85 -5.49 -1.89
N ALA A 88 -3.90 -6.26 -2.15
CA ALA A 88 -5.29 -5.82 -2.02
C ALA A 88 -5.62 -5.45 -0.56
N GLY A 89 -5.23 -6.29 0.40
CA GLY A 89 -5.40 -6.00 1.83
C GLY A 89 -4.65 -4.74 2.28
N VAL A 90 -3.41 -4.58 1.82
CA VAL A 90 -2.61 -3.35 2.03
C VAL A 90 -3.34 -2.15 1.43
N GLY A 91 -3.84 -2.24 0.20
CA GLY A 91 -4.57 -1.19 -0.49
C GLY A 91 -5.83 -0.72 0.25
N ILE A 92 -6.60 -1.65 0.84
CA ILE A 92 -7.74 -1.32 1.71
C ILE A 92 -7.25 -0.52 2.93
N GLY A 93 -6.22 -1.03 3.61
CA GLY A 93 -5.70 -0.42 4.84
C GLY A 93 -5.17 1.00 4.62
N ILE A 94 -4.47 1.23 3.52
CA ILE A 94 -3.96 2.56 3.13
C ILE A 94 -5.12 3.51 2.80
N ASN A 95 -6.16 3.01 2.13
CA ASN A 95 -7.35 3.78 1.78
C ASN A 95 -8.39 3.87 2.90
N LEU A 96 -8.06 3.56 4.16
CA LEU A 96 -9.04 3.60 5.25
C LEU A 96 -9.41 5.04 5.68
N LEU A 97 -8.43 5.95 5.69
CA LEU A 97 -8.59 7.29 6.22
C LEU A 97 -9.52 8.20 5.39
N PRO A 98 -9.40 8.29 4.05
CA PRO A 98 -10.27 9.17 3.27
C PRO A 98 -11.76 8.82 3.41
N PRO A 99 -12.19 7.54 3.30
CA PRO A 99 -13.58 7.15 3.54
C PRO A 99 -14.07 7.43 4.97
N LEU A 100 -13.23 7.18 5.98
CA LEU A 100 -13.57 7.47 7.38
C LEU A 100 -13.79 8.97 7.62
N THR A 101 -12.92 9.82 7.05
CA THR A 101 -13.07 11.28 7.16
C THR A 101 -14.28 11.80 6.39
N SER A 102 -14.63 11.18 5.26
CA SER A 102 -15.86 11.47 4.51
C SER A 102 -17.11 11.13 5.32
N LEU A 103 -17.15 9.94 5.95
CA LEU A 103 -18.22 9.50 6.85
C LEU A 103 -18.47 10.48 8.00
N ILE A 104 -17.41 10.95 8.65
CA ILE A 104 -17.51 11.87 9.80
C ILE A 104 -17.98 13.26 9.35
N ALA A 105 -17.66 13.68 8.12
CA ALA A 105 -17.87 15.05 7.66
C ALA A 105 -19.22 15.30 6.98
N THR A 106 -19.94 14.25 6.57
CA THR A 106 -21.14 14.39 5.72
C THR A 106 -22.44 14.14 6.48
N ASN A 107 -23.43 15.00 6.25
CA ASN A 107 -24.82 14.78 6.65
C ASN A 107 -25.61 13.93 5.61
N HIS A 108 -24.94 13.46 4.54
CA HIS A 108 -25.52 12.67 3.46
C HIS A 108 -24.92 11.26 3.44
N PRO A 109 -25.51 10.29 4.17
CA PRO A 109 -24.94 8.95 4.32
C PRO A 109 -24.84 8.17 3.01
N GLU A 110 -25.77 8.37 2.07
CA GLU A 110 -25.76 7.70 0.76
C GLU A 110 -24.54 8.08 -0.11
N GLN A 111 -24.19 9.38 -0.12
CA GLN A 111 -23.00 9.84 -0.85
C GLN A 111 -21.71 9.33 -0.18
N ALA A 112 -21.68 9.29 1.15
CA ALA A 112 -20.57 8.71 1.91
C ALA A 112 -20.36 7.25 1.54
N LYS A 113 -21.45 6.46 1.50
CA LYS A 113 -21.44 5.05 1.18
C LYS A 113 -20.87 4.78 -0.21
N LEU A 114 -21.36 5.50 -1.23
CA LEU A 114 -20.84 5.38 -2.60
C LEU A 114 -19.34 5.69 -2.64
N PHE A 115 -18.91 6.77 -1.97
CA PHE A 115 -17.51 7.16 -1.91
C PHE A 115 -16.62 6.07 -1.26
N ILE A 116 -17.06 5.49 -0.14
CA ILE A 116 -16.35 4.38 0.52
C ILE A 116 -16.17 3.20 -0.43
N ILE A 117 -17.26 2.76 -1.08
CA ILE A 117 -17.26 1.61 -1.98
C ILE A 117 -16.27 1.85 -3.13
N VAL A 118 -16.34 3.01 -3.77
CA VAL A 118 -15.44 3.35 -4.89
C VAL A 118 -13.98 3.43 -4.43
N SER A 119 -13.72 4.12 -3.31
CA SER A 119 -12.36 4.31 -2.78
C SER A 119 -11.71 2.98 -2.37
N TRP A 120 -12.44 2.09 -1.72
CA TRP A 120 -11.93 0.78 -1.33
C TRP A 120 -11.78 -0.16 -2.52
N SER A 121 -12.74 -0.15 -3.45
CA SER A 121 -12.62 -0.94 -4.68
C SER A 121 -11.37 -0.55 -5.47
N ALA A 122 -11.12 0.76 -5.61
CA ALA A 122 -9.88 1.26 -6.23
C ALA A 122 -8.65 0.80 -5.43
N GLY A 123 -8.67 0.89 -4.11
CA GLY A 123 -7.58 0.43 -3.24
C GLY A 123 -7.26 -1.06 -3.42
N ILE A 124 -8.30 -1.91 -3.49
CA ILE A 124 -8.17 -3.35 -3.75
C ILE A 124 -7.53 -3.61 -5.10
N VAL A 125 -8.01 -2.95 -6.16
CA VAL A 125 -7.52 -3.16 -7.52
C VAL A 125 -6.07 -2.70 -7.66
N PHE A 126 -5.76 -1.46 -7.29
CA PHE A 126 -4.40 -0.94 -7.41
C PHE A 126 -3.43 -1.65 -6.47
N GLY A 127 -3.82 -1.88 -5.21
CA GLY A 127 -3.03 -2.62 -4.25
C GLY A 127 -2.74 -4.04 -4.72
N GLY A 128 -3.76 -4.75 -5.22
CA GLY A 128 -3.62 -6.09 -5.75
C GLY A 128 -2.72 -6.17 -6.97
N LEU A 129 -2.90 -5.27 -7.94
CA LEU A 129 -2.04 -5.21 -9.13
C LEU A 129 -0.58 -4.95 -8.77
N ILE A 130 -0.30 -3.97 -7.89
CA ILE A 130 1.06 -3.66 -7.43
C ILE A 130 1.66 -4.85 -6.67
N GLY A 131 0.90 -5.45 -5.75
CA GLY A 131 1.34 -6.62 -4.98
C GLY A 131 1.63 -7.83 -5.85
N GLY A 132 0.77 -8.12 -6.84
CA GLY A 132 0.98 -9.19 -7.81
C GLY A 132 2.22 -8.95 -8.69
N MET A 133 2.42 -7.72 -9.17
CA MET A 133 3.62 -7.34 -9.93
C MET A 133 4.90 -7.55 -9.10
N LEU A 134 4.90 -7.06 -7.86
CA LEU A 134 6.04 -7.22 -6.94
C LEU A 134 6.32 -8.68 -6.62
N ALA A 135 5.29 -9.50 -6.40
CA ALA A 135 5.44 -10.92 -6.17
C ALA A 135 5.98 -11.66 -7.41
N SER A 136 5.50 -11.32 -8.62
CA SER A 136 6.01 -11.90 -9.86
C SER A 136 7.50 -11.61 -10.08
N ILE A 137 7.92 -10.36 -9.82
CA ILE A 137 9.33 -9.97 -9.89
C ILE A 137 10.12 -10.65 -8.75
N GLY A 138 9.55 -10.70 -7.55
CA GLY A 138 10.16 -11.28 -6.36
C GLY A 138 10.43 -12.78 -6.49
N GLN A 139 9.46 -13.55 -7.02
CA GLN A 139 9.61 -14.98 -7.27
C GLN A 139 10.77 -15.25 -8.22
N LYS A 140 10.75 -14.63 -9.42
CA LYS A 140 11.82 -14.78 -10.42
C LYS A 140 13.18 -14.48 -9.82
N TYR A 141 13.27 -13.45 -8.98
CA TYR A 141 14.53 -13.03 -8.40
C TYR A 141 15.05 -13.98 -7.29
N LEU A 142 14.16 -14.45 -6.40
CA LEU A 142 14.54 -15.33 -5.30
C LEU A 142 14.86 -16.74 -5.77
N ASP A 143 14.14 -17.25 -6.78
CA ASP A 143 14.41 -18.56 -7.38
C ASP A 143 15.81 -18.59 -8.03
N HIS A 144 16.21 -17.53 -8.75
CA HIS A 144 17.56 -17.43 -9.33
C HIS A 144 18.68 -17.45 -8.29
N MET A 145 18.46 -16.90 -7.09
CA MET A 145 19.46 -16.90 -6.00
C MET A 145 19.59 -18.28 -5.35
N CYS A 146 18.51 -19.08 -5.35
CA CYS A 146 18.56 -20.46 -4.85
C CYS A 146 19.39 -21.34 -5.78
N VAL A 147 19.10 -21.30 -7.09
CA VAL A 147 19.81 -22.08 -8.12
C VAL A 147 21.31 -21.76 -8.16
N ALA A 148 21.68 -20.48 -8.13
CA ALA A 148 23.09 -20.08 -8.15
C ALA A 148 23.87 -20.55 -6.90
N LYS A 149 23.19 -20.70 -5.75
CA LYS A 149 23.81 -21.19 -4.51
C LYS A 149 24.06 -22.69 -4.55
N GLU A 150 23.16 -23.46 -5.16
CA GLU A 150 23.34 -24.90 -5.38
C GLU A 150 24.47 -25.19 -6.37
N GLU A 151 24.63 -24.37 -7.42
CA GLU A 151 25.72 -24.52 -8.39
C GLU A 151 27.10 -24.20 -7.81
N SER A 152 27.19 -23.21 -6.90
CA SER A 152 28.46 -22.87 -6.22
C SER A 152 28.88 -23.89 -5.13
N GLN A 153 27.98 -24.78 -4.72
CA GLN A 153 28.28 -25.81 -3.71
C GLN A 153 28.61 -27.18 -4.33
N LYS A 154 28.54 -27.31 -5.66
CA LYS A 154 29.02 -28.46 -6.43
C LYS A 154 30.43 -28.19 -6.95
#